data_AF-A0A535EUY3-F1
#
_entry.id   AF-A0A535EUY3-F1
#
_cell.length_a   1.000
_cell.length_b   1.000
_cell.length_c   1.000
_cell.angle_alpha   90.00
_cell.angle_beta   90.00
_cell.angle_gamma   90.00
#
_symmetry.space_group_name_H-M   'P 1'
#
loop_
_entity.id
_entity.type
_entity.pdbx_description
1 polymer ?
#
loop_
_entity_poly.entity_id
_entity_poly.type
_entity_poly.pdbx_seq_one_letter_code
_entity_poly.pdbx_strand_id
1 'polypeptide(L)'
;MENIPVIFSQYGGGVKTNRDIWTYDFSHNALEAKMKLFIATYNAEVDRWRRRGNNAQSIDDFVLYDDTKIKWSEGLKLNLQRGNYTDDYNHAKARLSLYRPFCKQWLYFDRIIIERVYQFFQFLPTTISELENRVIYVPGLGNRLGFGCLVTNTIVRLDIAFEKAQCFPYYTYTPDGSHRRENITDWALTQFQTMHGTEVTKWDIFHYVYAVLHHPQYRERYAENLKRNLPHIPLLPQHEEFTNCVCIGKELMELHLNYEQAKEYPLAWQENEQVTFDWRVTKMKLTPDKTAVVVNECLTLAGVPLECFQYRLGSRAALEWIIDQYQVTTDKRSGIENDPNRLDDEQYIVRLIGRVITVSVETVKLINILAQAVTI
;
A
#
# COMPACT_ATOMS: atom_id res chain seq x y z
N MET A 1 9.67 24.41 19.67
CA MET A 1 9.37 22.96 19.80
C MET A 1 10.68 22.30 20.17
N GLU A 2 10.73 21.57 21.27
CA GLU A 2 11.93 20.83 21.70
C GLU A 2 12.47 19.99 20.55
N ASN A 3 13.80 19.93 20.46
CA ASN A 3 14.53 19.23 19.40
C ASN A 3 14.43 17.72 19.65
N ILE A 4 13.27 17.12 19.34
CA ILE A 4 13.05 15.69 19.56
C ILE A 4 14.02 14.91 18.64
N PRO A 5 14.85 14.01 19.19
CA PRO A 5 15.87 13.29 18.43
C PRO A 5 15.26 12.17 17.56
N VAL A 6 14.51 12.54 16.54
CA VAL A 6 13.84 11.64 15.59
C VAL A 6 14.15 12.05 14.14
N ILE A 7 14.18 11.07 13.24
CA ILE A 7 14.37 11.33 11.80
C ILE A 7 13.12 11.99 11.21
N PHE A 8 11.95 11.40 11.44
CA PHE A 8 10.67 11.90 10.93
C PHE A 8 9.89 12.61 12.04
N SER A 9 9.42 13.82 11.76
CA SER A 9 8.60 14.59 12.71
C SER A 9 7.18 14.02 12.87
N GLN A 10 6.64 13.42 11.80
CA GLN A 10 5.32 12.81 11.74
C GLN A 10 5.35 11.45 11.06
N TYR A 11 4.49 10.55 11.53
CA TYR A 11 4.18 9.27 10.90
C TYR A 11 2.74 8.87 11.26
N GLY A 12 2.18 7.88 10.57
CA GLY A 12 0.80 7.45 10.84
C GLY A 12 0.44 6.10 10.25
N GLY A 13 -0.69 5.54 10.68
CA GLY A 13 -1.16 4.25 10.18
C GLY A 13 -1.70 4.31 8.75
N GLY A 14 -1.61 3.18 8.04
CA GLY A 14 -2.37 2.94 6.81
C GLY A 14 -3.89 3.04 7.04
N VAL A 15 -4.67 3.29 5.99
CA VAL A 15 -6.12 3.48 6.11
C VAL A 15 -6.84 2.20 6.55
N LYS A 16 -7.78 2.33 7.47
CA LYS A 16 -8.65 1.24 7.94
C LYS A 16 -10.09 1.57 7.61
N THR A 17 -10.69 0.83 6.68
CA THR A 17 -12.05 1.12 6.21
C THR A 17 -13.12 0.41 7.05
N ASN A 18 -12.84 -0.82 7.51
CA ASN A 18 -13.81 -1.82 8.02
C ASN A 18 -14.83 -2.33 6.98
N ARG A 19 -14.73 -1.89 5.73
CA ARG A 19 -15.72 -2.13 4.67
C ARG A 19 -15.07 -2.19 3.29
N ASP A 20 -13.93 -2.86 3.19
CA ASP A 20 -13.13 -2.89 1.96
C ASP A 20 -13.93 -3.27 0.72
N ILE A 21 -14.84 -4.25 0.83
CA ILE A 21 -15.73 -4.69 -0.25
C ILE A 21 -16.52 -3.53 -0.88
N TRP A 22 -16.89 -2.53 -0.09
CA TRP A 22 -17.62 -1.34 -0.53
C TRP A 22 -16.67 -0.25 -1.03
N THR A 23 -15.61 0.04 -0.27
CA THR A 23 -14.76 1.21 -0.49
C THR A 23 -13.58 0.98 -1.44
N TYR A 24 -13.27 -0.27 -1.77
CA TYR A 24 -12.24 -0.64 -2.73
C TYR A 24 -12.83 -1.37 -3.93
N ASP A 25 -12.27 -1.15 -5.11
CA ASP A 25 -12.55 -1.93 -6.32
C ASP A 25 -11.42 -1.80 -7.35
N PHE A 26 -11.19 -2.83 -8.18
CA PHE A 26 -10.31 -2.69 -9.35
C PHE A 26 -10.93 -1.77 -10.42
N SER A 27 -12.25 -1.78 -10.55
CA SER A 27 -13.00 -0.96 -11.50
C SER A 27 -13.48 0.34 -10.86
N HIS A 28 -13.07 1.47 -11.44
CA HIS A 28 -13.55 2.79 -11.03
C HIS A 28 -15.09 2.88 -11.13
N ASN A 29 -15.69 2.35 -12.20
CA ASN A 29 -17.13 2.41 -12.42
C ASN A 29 -17.89 1.53 -11.41
N ALA A 30 -17.35 0.36 -11.06
CA ALA A 30 -17.93 -0.48 -10.03
C ALA A 30 -17.84 0.18 -8.65
N LEU A 31 -16.70 0.79 -8.31
CA LEU A 31 -16.56 1.59 -7.09
C LEU A 31 -17.61 2.71 -7.04
N GLU A 32 -17.76 3.46 -8.12
CA GLU A 32 -18.73 4.56 -8.19
C GLU A 32 -20.16 4.08 -7.94
N ALA A 33 -20.59 3.01 -8.61
CA ALA A 33 -21.92 2.43 -8.43
C ALA A 33 -22.15 1.99 -6.97
N LYS A 34 -21.18 1.28 -6.38
CA LYS A 34 -21.23 0.85 -4.97
C LYS A 34 -21.34 2.05 -4.04
N MET A 35 -20.51 3.07 -4.24
CA MET A 35 -20.47 4.21 -3.34
C MET A 35 -21.71 5.08 -3.44
N LYS A 36 -22.31 5.24 -4.63
CA LYS A 36 -23.61 5.92 -4.79
C LYS A 36 -24.71 5.23 -4.00
N LEU A 37 -24.81 3.90 -4.09
CA LEU A 37 -25.77 3.11 -3.31
C LEU A 37 -25.51 3.23 -1.80
N PHE A 38 -24.26 3.10 -1.38
CA PHE A 38 -23.86 3.20 0.03
C PHE A 38 -24.21 4.58 0.61
N ILE A 39 -23.85 5.65 -0.10
CA ILE A 39 -24.11 7.05 0.29
C ILE A 39 -25.61 7.30 0.43
N ALA A 40 -26.40 6.91 -0.58
CA ALA A 40 -27.85 7.06 -0.54
C ALA A 40 -28.47 6.30 0.64
N THR A 41 -28.02 5.07 0.88
CA THR A 41 -28.48 4.25 2.01
C THR A 41 -28.13 4.90 3.36
N TYR A 42 -26.87 5.34 3.53
CA TYR A 42 -26.42 6.00 4.75
C TYR A 42 -27.21 7.29 5.02
N ASN A 43 -27.35 8.17 4.03
CA ASN A 43 -28.04 9.44 4.19
C ASN A 43 -29.55 9.25 4.46
N ALA A 44 -30.18 8.21 3.89
CA ALA A 44 -31.55 7.86 4.21
C ALA A 44 -31.72 7.43 5.69
N GLU A 45 -30.74 6.71 6.24
CA GLU A 45 -30.74 6.33 7.66
C GLU A 45 -30.48 7.53 8.57
N VAL A 46 -29.64 8.50 8.15
CA VAL A 46 -29.47 9.79 8.84
C VAL A 46 -30.79 10.56 8.89
N ASP A 47 -31.51 10.62 7.77
CA ASP A 47 -32.84 11.24 7.67
C ASP A 47 -33.85 10.57 8.61
N ARG A 48 -33.95 9.24 8.57
CA ARG A 48 -34.81 8.48 9.49
C ARG A 48 -34.43 8.76 10.94
N TRP A 49 -33.14 8.82 11.25
CA TRP A 49 -32.66 9.04 12.62
C TRP A 49 -33.06 10.42 13.11
N ARG A 50 -32.87 11.47 12.30
CA ARG A 50 -33.27 12.84 12.64
C ARG A 50 -34.78 12.99 12.83
N ARG A 51 -35.60 12.24 12.09
CA ARG A 51 -37.08 12.28 12.19
C ARG A 51 -37.67 11.44 13.35
N ARG A 52 -36.88 10.59 14.01
CA ARG A 52 -37.38 9.66 15.03
C ARG A 52 -37.97 10.31 16.30
N GLY A 53 -37.65 11.59 16.54
CA GLY A 53 -37.99 12.29 17.78
C GLY A 53 -37.20 11.82 19.01
N ASN A 54 -37.68 12.15 20.22
CA ASN A 54 -37.06 11.75 21.49
C ASN A 54 -37.39 10.29 21.87
N ASN A 55 -37.09 9.35 20.98
CA ASN A 55 -37.21 7.93 21.27
C ASN A 55 -35.87 7.36 21.78
N ALA A 56 -35.90 6.62 22.90
CA ALA A 56 -34.74 6.01 23.55
C ALA A 56 -34.24 4.74 22.84
N GLN A 57 -34.42 4.64 21.52
CA GLN A 57 -34.00 3.48 20.75
C GLN A 57 -32.46 3.44 20.60
N SER A 58 -31.87 2.27 20.81
CA SER A 58 -30.45 2.05 20.53
C SER A 58 -30.17 2.21 19.03
N ILE A 59 -28.96 2.65 18.67
CA ILE A 59 -28.59 2.78 17.25
C ILE A 59 -28.53 1.42 16.55
N ASP A 60 -28.18 0.37 17.29
CA ASP A 60 -28.07 -0.98 16.74
C ASP A 60 -29.44 -1.55 16.39
N ASP A 61 -30.48 -1.25 17.15
CA ASP A 61 -31.85 -1.69 16.83
C ASP A 61 -32.53 -0.81 15.78
N PHE A 62 -31.89 0.30 15.40
CA PHE A 62 -32.46 1.30 14.49
C PHE A 62 -32.02 1.12 13.03
N VAL A 63 -30.73 0.88 12.81
CA VAL A 63 -30.12 0.89 11.48
C VAL A 63 -30.50 -0.32 10.65
N LEU A 64 -30.58 -0.13 9.34
CA LEU A 64 -30.71 -1.23 8.38
C LEU A 64 -29.44 -2.09 8.34
N TYR A 65 -29.52 -3.37 8.73
CA TYR A 65 -28.47 -4.37 8.50
C TYR A 65 -28.74 -5.16 7.22
N ASP A 66 -28.36 -4.55 6.09
CA ASP A 66 -28.40 -5.15 4.77
C ASP A 66 -27.02 -5.01 4.10
N ASP A 67 -26.21 -6.06 4.17
CA ASP A 67 -24.84 -6.08 3.64
C ASP A 67 -24.79 -5.87 2.11
N THR A 68 -25.93 -5.97 1.40
CA THR A 68 -26.07 -5.65 -0.03
C THR A 68 -26.24 -4.15 -0.31
N LYS A 69 -26.40 -3.33 0.74
CA LYS A 69 -26.58 -1.87 0.64
C LYS A 69 -25.58 -1.07 1.46
N ILE A 70 -25.23 -1.56 2.65
CA ILE A 70 -24.37 -0.83 3.58
C ILE A 70 -23.70 -1.79 4.57
N LYS A 71 -22.44 -1.48 4.92
CA LYS A 71 -21.71 -2.17 5.98
C LYS A 71 -21.35 -1.21 7.11
N TRP A 72 -21.98 -1.42 8.25
CA TRP A 72 -21.80 -0.55 9.41
C TRP A 72 -20.49 -0.80 10.16
N SER A 73 -19.99 0.26 10.79
CA SER A 73 -18.95 0.24 11.81
C SER A 73 -19.31 1.22 12.90
N GLU A 74 -18.63 1.16 14.04
CA GLU A 74 -18.84 2.08 15.15
C GLU A 74 -18.69 3.55 14.70
N GLY A 75 -17.61 3.91 14.01
CA GLY A 75 -17.40 5.28 13.53
C GLY A 75 -18.50 5.77 12.58
N LEU A 76 -19.02 4.90 11.71
CA LEU A 76 -20.10 5.26 10.79
C LEU A 76 -21.42 5.49 11.55
N LYS A 77 -21.73 4.63 12.53
CA LYS A 77 -22.90 4.78 13.40
C LYS A 77 -22.83 6.05 14.24
N LEU A 78 -21.66 6.40 14.78
CA LEU A 78 -21.45 7.63 15.54
C LEU A 78 -21.68 8.89 14.69
N ASN A 79 -21.26 8.88 13.41
CA ASN A 79 -21.56 9.98 12.50
C ASN A 79 -23.05 10.11 12.22
N LEU A 80 -23.75 9.00 11.99
CA LEU A 80 -25.20 8.99 11.84
C LEU A 80 -25.88 9.52 13.11
N GLN A 81 -25.44 9.07 14.29
CA GLN A 81 -26.03 9.51 15.56
C GLN A 81 -25.94 11.02 15.77
N ARG A 82 -24.83 11.63 15.32
CA ARG A 82 -24.59 13.08 15.31
C ARG A 82 -25.36 13.80 14.19
N GLY A 83 -26.01 13.06 13.30
CA GLY A 83 -26.73 13.60 12.16
C GLY A 83 -25.82 14.07 11.03
N ASN A 84 -24.58 13.59 10.95
CA ASN A 84 -23.66 14.02 9.90
C ASN A 84 -24.03 13.33 8.58
N TYR A 85 -24.36 14.12 7.56
CA TYR A 85 -24.52 13.62 6.19
C TYR A 85 -23.15 13.45 5.53
N THR A 86 -23.08 12.53 4.58
CA THR A 86 -22.04 12.57 3.54
C THR A 86 -22.56 13.36 2.35
N ASP A 87 -21.68 14.07 1.67
CA ASP A 87 -21.99 14.65 0.36
C ASP A 87 -22.34 13.54 -0.65
N ASP A 88 -22.97 13.94 -1.75
CA ASP A 88 -23.13 13.08 -2.93
C ASP A 88 -21.76 12.56 -3.43
N TYR A 89 -21.82 11.51 -4.24
CA TYR A 89 -20.61 10.89 -4.80
C TYR A 89 -19.73 11.95 -5.48
N ASN A 90 -18.46 12.00 -5.07
CA ASN A 90 -17.49 12.92 -5.62
C ASN A 90 -16.33 12.13 -6.23
N HIS A 91 -16.14 12.25 -7.55
CA HIS A 91 -15.07 11.59 -8.29
C HIS A 91 -13.67 11.94 -7.74
N ALA A 92 -13.46 13.13 -7.17
CA ALA A 92 -12.18 13.52 -6.57
C ALA A 92 -11.84 12.73 -5.29
N LYS A 93 -12.82 12.10 -4.65
CA LYS A 93 -12.62 11.20 -3.50
C LYS A 93 -12.24 9.78 -3.94
N ALA A 94 -12.46 9.39 -5.19
CA ALA A 94 -11.96 8.13 -5.73
C ALA A 94 -10.48 8.27 -6.08
N ARG A 95 -9.62 7.55 -5.34
CA ARG A 95 -8.16 7.68 -5.40
C ARG A 95 -7.52 6.32 -5.56
N LEU A 96 -6.43 6.23 -6.34
CA LEU A 96 -5.65 5.00 -6.41
C LEU A 96 -4.99 4.75 -5.06
N SER A 97 -5.12 3.52 -4.57
CA SER A 97 -4.58 3.08 -3.28
C SER A 97 -3.90 1.74 -3.43
N LEU A 98 -2.74 1.60 -2.80
CA LEU A 98 -2.05 0.33 -2.69
C LEU A 98 -2.78 -0.56 -1.66
N TYR A 99 -3.61 -1.47 -2.17
CA TYR A 99 -4.42 -2.38 -1.35
C TYR A 99 -3.56 -3.51 -0.76
N ARG A 100 -2.63 -4.02 -1.56
CA ARG A 100 -1.59 -5.00 -1.24
C ARG A 100 -0.31 -4.65 -2.01
N PRO A 101 0.86 -5.21 -1.65
CA PRO A 101 2.06 -5.02 -2.44
C PRO A 101 1.80 -5.29 -3.92
N PHE A 102 2.19 -4.33 -4.77
CA PHE A 102 2.05 -4.42 -6.23
C PHE A 102 0.61 -4.61 -6.74
N CYS A 103 -0.38 -4.27 -5.91
CA CYS A 103 -1.80 -4.35 -6.24
C CYS A 103 -2.49 -3.02 -5.89
N LYS A 104 -2.70 -2.19 -6.91
CA LYS A 104 -3.48 -0.95 -6.79
C LYS A 104 -4.96 -1.23 -7.04
N GLN A 105 -5.81 -0.60 -6.24
CA GLN A 105 -7.25 -0.55 -6.43
C GLN A 105 -7.72 0.90 -6.24
N TRP A 106 -8.89 1.23 -6.78
CA TRP A 106 -9.57 2.48 -6.46
C TRP A 106 -10.11 2.40 -5.03
N LEU A 107 -9.87 3.46 -4.25
CA LEU A 107 -10.40 3.66 -2.91
C LEU A 107 -11.31 4.90 -2.91
N TYR A 108 -12.50 4.79 -2.34
CA TYR A 108 -13.29 5.99 -2.02
C TYR A 108 -12.84 6.59 -0.68
N PHE A 109 -11.96 7.60 -0.76
CA PHE A 109 -11.25 8.19 0.37
C PHE A 109 -12.04 9.32 1.04
N ASP A 110 -12.96 8.93 1.94
CA ASP A 110 -13.86 9.85 2.66
C ASP A 110 -13.78 9.69 4.19
N ARG A 111 -13.83 10.81 4.93
CA ARG A 111 -13.67 10.84 6.40
C ARG A 111 -14.84 10.27 7.20
N ILE A 112 -16.05 10.28 6.64
CA ILE A 112 -17.24 9.70 7.27
C ILE A 112 -17.28 8.21 6.95
N ILE A 113 -16.98 7.85 5.71
CA ILE A 113 -17.09 6.47 5.23
C ILE A 113 -15.91 5.60 5.64
N ILE A 114 -14.69 6.13 5.80
CA ILE A 114 -13.54 5.33 6.26
C ILE A 114 -13.45 5.39 7.78
N GLU A 115 -13.36 4.22 8.44
CA GLU A 115 -13.28 4.14 9.91
C GLU A 115 -12.10 4.94 10.46
N ARG A 116 -10.89 4.76 9.92
CA ARG A 116 -9.71 5.56 10.27
C ARG A 116 -8.91 5.89 9.01
N VAL A 117 -8.87 7.17 8.68
CA VAL A 117 -7.99 7.74 7.64
C VAL A 117 -6.59 8.09 8.17
N TYR A 118 -6.42 8.04 9.50
CA TYR A 118 -5.23 8.49 10.22
C TYR A 118 -4.72 9.83 9.67
N GLN A 119 -3.45 9.88 9.26
CA GLN A 119 -2.79 11.10 8.79
C GLN A 119 -2.75 11.20 7.25
N PHE A 120 -3.48 10.36 6.50
CA PHE A 120 -3.37 10.38 5.03
C PHE A 120 -3.85 11.68 4.38
N PHE A 121 -4.71 12.46 5.04
CA PHE A 121 -5.01 13.83 4.58
C PHE A 121 -3.88 14.83 4.84
N GLN A 122 -2.89 14.50 5.66
CA GLN A 122 -1.68 15.31 5.84
C GLN A 122 -0.50 14.74 5.04
N PHE A 123 -0.61 13.51 4.53
CA PHE A 123 0.45 12.86 3.76
C PHE A 123 0.18 12.95 2.25
N LEU A 124 -1.05 12.65 1.83
CA LEU A 124 -1.49 12.62 0.43
C LEU A 124 -2.88 13.26 0.27
N PRO A 125 -3.09 14.54 0.67
CA PRO A 125 -4.40 15.19 0.59
C PRO A 125 -4.99 15.23 -0.83
N THR A 126 -4.18 15.40 -1.86
CA THR A 126 -4.63 15.65 -3.24
C THR A 126 -3.89 14.76 -4.24
N THR A 127 -4.42 14.63 -5.44
CA THR A 127 -3.72 13.91 -6.54
C THR A 127 -2.41 14.58 -6.92
N ILE A 128 -2.27 15.89 -6.69
CA ILE A 128 -1.00 16.61 -6.89
C ILE A 128 0.05 16.11 -5.89
N SER A 129 -0.31 15.94 -4.60
CA SER A 129 0.66 15.44 -3.61
C SER A 129 1.04 13.97 -3.84
N GLU A 130 0.22 13.17 -4.52
CA GLU A 130 0.58 11.82 -4.97
C GLU A 130 1.66 11.80 -6.06
N LEU A 131 1.82 12.88 -6.84
CA LEU A 131 2.86 12.95 -7.86
C LEU A 131 4.24 13.23 -7.24
N GLU A 132 4.28 14.05 -6.19
CA GLU A 132 5.52 14.54 -5.59
C GLU A 132 5.94 13.80 -4.32
N ASN A 133 5.00 13.31 -3.50
CA ASN A 133 5.33 12.73 -2.21
C ASN A 133 5.70 11.24 -2.33
N ARG A 134 6.53 10.78 -1.40
CA ARG A 134 6.96 9.40 -1.26
C ARG A 134 6.75 8.98 0.19
N VAL A 135 6.20 7.78 0.39
CA VAL A 135 5.82 7.28 1.70
C VAL A 135 6.43 5.90 1.87
N ILE A 136 7.37 5.78 2.81
CA ILE A 136 7.89 4.48 3.24
C ILE A 136 6.89 3.91 4.23
N TYR A 137 6.50 2.65 4.05
CA TYR A 137 5.71 1.93 5.05
C TYR A 137 6.43 0.69 5.55
N VAL A 138 6.25 0.43 6.84
CA VAL A 138 6.84 -0.68 7.59
C VAL A 138 5.75 -1.33 8.45
N PRO A 139 5.96 -2.55 8.96
CA PRO A 139 5.07 -3.15 9.94
C PRO A 139 4.86 -2.29 11.17
N GLY A 140 3.64 -2.35 11.72
CA GLY A 140 3.35 -1.79 13.03
C GLY A 140 3.73 -2.73 14.17
N LEU A 141 3.52 -2.25 15.39
CA LEU A 141 3.84 -2.98 16.62
C LEU A 141 3.04 -4.28 16.73
N GLY A 142 3.75 -5.37 17.01
CA GLY A 142 3.17 -6.70 17.15
C GLY A 142 2.87 -7.39 15.82
N ASN A 143 3.49 -6.96 14.71
CA ASN A 143 3.40 -7.67 13.43
C ASN A 143 3.95 -9.10 13.53
N ARG A 144 3.18 -10.05 13.01
CA ARG A 144 3.50 -11.48 13.02
C ARG A 144 3.90 -12.03 11.65
N LEU A 145 3.81 -11.21 10.60
CA LEU A 145 3.96 -11.65 9.21
C LEU A 145 5.41 -11.57 8.68
N GLY A 146 6.38 -11.20 9.52
CA GLY A 146 7.77 -10.94 9.12
C GLY A 146 8.01 -9.46 8.78
N PHE A 147 9.25 -9.00 8.99
CA PHE A 147 9.62 -7.61 8.72
C PHE A 147 9.88 -7.40 7.23
N GLY A 148 9.43 -6.26 6.72
CA GLY A 148 9.75 -5.75 5.40
C GLY A 148 9.48 -4.26 5.35
N CYS A 149 9.73 -3.63 4.21
CA CYS A 149 9.36 -2.26 3.95
C CYS A 149 9.10 -2.09 2.46
N LEU A 150 8.32 -1.08 2.10
CA LEU A 150 8.17 -0.66 0.72
C LEU A 150 7.86 0.84 0.68
N VAL A 151 8.19 1.48 -0.42
CA VAL A 151 7.81 2.85 -0.73
C VAL A 151 6.55 2.88 -1.61
N THR A 152 5.77 3.95 -1.51
CA THR A 152 4.70 4.26 -2.46
C THR A 152 4.50 5.75 -2.59
N ASN A 153 3.75 6.17 -3.60
CA ASN A 153 3.22 7.51 -3.75
C ASN A 153 1.67 7.54 -3.68
N THR A 154 1.06 6.45 -3.23
CA THR A 154 -0.40 6.29 -3.13
C THR A 154 -0.84 6.01 -1.69
N ILE A 155 -2.15 6.11 -1.42
CA ILE A 155 -2.72 5.78 -0.11
C ILE A 155 -2.54 4.29 0.16
N VAL A 156 -2.09 3.89 1.37
CA VAL A 156 -1.91 2.47 1.72
C VAL A 156 -2.96 2.00 2.71
N ARG A 157 -3.39 0.75 2.57
CA ARG A 157 -4.22 0.06 3.56
C ARG A 157 -3.43 -0.23 4.85
N LEU A 158 -4.11 -0.23 6.01
CA LEU A 158 -3.52 -0.52 7.32
C LEU A 158 -2.86 -1.91 7.36
N ASP A 159 -3.60 -2.93 6.94
CA ASP A 159 -3.09 -4.29 6.87
C ASP A 159 -2.80 -4.62 5.40
N ILE A 160 -1.68 -4.10 4.89
CA ILE A 160 -1.24 -4.25 3.49
C ILE A 160 -0.52 -5.60 3.30
N ALA A 161 0.80 -5.64 3.50
CA ALA A 161 1.59 -6.87 3.62
C ALA A 161 1.90 -7.25 5.08
N PHE A 162 1.76 -6.24 5.95
CA PHE A 162 2.14 -6.24 7.35
C PHE A 162 0.92 -5.88 8.18
N GLU A 163 0.92 -6.26 9.44
CA GLU A 163 -0.12 -5.83 10.37
C GLU A 163 0.13 -4.40 10.84
N LYS A 164 -0.92 -3.58 10.87
CA LYS A 164 -0.90 -2.23 11.46
C LYS A 164 0.16 -1.30 10.86
N ALA A 165 0.36 -1.36 9.54
CA ALA A 165 1.42 -0.66 8.84
C ALA A 165 1.55 0.81 9.25
N GLN A 166 2.78 1.25 9.49
CA GLN A 166 3.14 2.63 9.82
C GLN A 166 3.83 3.27 8.63
N CYS A 167 3.46 4.52 8.35
CA CYS A 167 3.77 5.25 7.14
C CYS A 167 4.57 6.51 7.48
N PHE A 168 5.70 6.68 6.81
CA PHE A 168 6.69 7.74 7.00
C PHE A 168 6.82 8.50 5.68
N PRO A 169 6.09 9.61 5.50
CA PRO A 169 6.14 10.38 4.27
C PRO A 169 7.38 11.29 4.24
N TYR A 170 7.88 11.59 3.04
CA TYR A 170 8.92 12.61 2.86
C TYR A 170 8.35 14.01 3.09
N TYR A 171 7.18 14.32 2.54
CA TYR A 171 6.46 15.58 2.74
C TYR A 171 5.23 15.42 3.63
N THR A 172 4.90 16.49 4.36
CA THR A 172 3.61 16.67 5.05
C THR A 172 2.93 17.95 4.55
N TYR A 173 1.61 18.00 4.69
CA TYR A 173 0.74 19.03 4.13
C TYR A 173 -0.34 19.40 5.14
N THR A 174 -0.94 20.58 4.97
CA THR A 174 -2.27 20.83 5.52
C THR A 174 -3.34 20.04 4.74
N PRO A 175 -4.51 19.74 5.33
CA PRO A 175 -5.52 18.88 4.69
C PRO A 175 -6.08 19.37 3.34
N ASP A 176 -5.95 20.66 3.04
CA ASP A 176 -6.28 21.29 1.76
C ASP A 176 -5.19 21.09 0.67
N GLY A 177 -4.07 20.46 1.02
CA GLY A 177 -2.92 20.27 0.14
C GLY A 177 -1.94 21.43 0.12
N SER A 178 -2.17 22.48 0.91
CA SER A 178 -1.24 23.61 1.00
C SER A 178 -0.13 23.34 2.04
N HIS A 179 0.74 24.33 2.23
CA HIS A 179 1.82 24.32 3.24
C HIS A 179 2.67 23.04 3.25
N ARG A 180 3.11 22.57 2.08
CA ARG A 180 4.05 21.44 1.93
C ARG A 180 5.32 21.70 2.74
N ARG A 181 5.72 20.73 3.57
CA ARG A 181 6.96 20.77 4.38
C ARG A 181 7.67 19.43 4.34
N GLU A 182 8.99 19.46 4.36
CA GLU A 182 9.79 18.26 4.55
C GLU A 182 9.57 17.71 5.97
N ASN A 183 9.38 16.40 6.06
CA ASN A 183 9.09 15.70 7.31
C ASN A 183 10.36 15.22 8.02
N ILE A 184 11.50 15.22 7.34
CA ILE A 184 12.79 14.95 7.96
C ILE A 184 13.20 16.16 8.79
N THR A 185 13.54 15.91 10.05
CA THR A 185 13.82 16.97 11.02
C THR A 185 15.16 17.65 10.74
N ASP A 186 15.27 18.92 11.11
CA ASP A 186 16.54 19.64 11.03
C ASP A 186 17.56 19.10 12.04
N TRP A 187 17.09 18.48 13.14
CA TRP A 187 17.95 17.72 14.05
C TRP A 187 18.65 16.58 13.32
N ALA A 188 17.89 15.73 12.63
CA ALA A 188 18.45 14.61 11.89
C ALA A 188 19.40 15.10 10.80
N LEU A 189 18.98 16.11 10.01
CA LEU A 189 19.86 16.72 9.03
C LEU A 189 21.20 17.17 9.64
N THR A 190 21.16 17.86 10.79
CA THR A 190 22.36 18.29 11.50
C THR A 190 23.25 17.12 11.93
N GLN A 191 22.67 16.02 12.43
CA GLN A 191 23.45 14.84 12.83
C GLN A 191 24.19 14.23 11.63
N PHE A 192 23.47 14.01 10.52
CA PHE A 192 24.06 13.45 9.31
C PHE A 192 25.10 14.39 8.70
N GLN A 193 24.84 15.71 8.64
CA GLN A 193 25.80 16.67 8.10
C GLN A 193 27.06 16.80 8.96
N THR A 194 26.94 16.68 10.29
CA THR A 194 28.10 16.69 11.20
C THR A 194 29.02 15.50 10.93
N MET A 195 28.45 14.35 10.58
CA MET A 195 29.22 13.13 10.34
C MET A 195 29.73 12.99 8.91
N HIS A 196 28.95 13.44 7.92
CA HIS A 196 29.18 13.13 6.52
C HIS A 196 29.43 14.33 5.62
N GLY A 197 29.23 15.57 6.09
CA GLY A 197 29.44 16.77 5.28
C GLY A 197 28.16 17.60 5.08
N THR A 198 28.32 18.90 4.85
CA THR A 198 27.21 19.86 4.75
C THR A 198 26.37 19.71 3.48
N GLU A 199 26.87 18.96 2.50
CA GLU A 199 26.18 18.63 1.25
C GLU A 199 25.05 17.62 1.42
N VAL A 200 25.02 16.86 2.53
CA VAL A 200 23.96 15.89 2.82
C VAL A 200 22.62 16.60 2.86
N THR A 201 21.68 16.07 2.09
CA THR A 201 20.30 16.56 1.99
C THR A 201 19.34 15.66 2.76
N LYS A 202 18.13 16.14 3.00
CA LYS A 202 17.05 15.33 3.58
C LYS A 202 16.65 14.17 2.65
N TRP A 203 16.74 14.33 1.33
CA TRP A 203 16.53 13.21 0.39
C TRP A 203 17.57 12.11 0.57
N ASP A 204 18.83 12.45 0.81
CA ASP A 204 19.87 11.46 1.10
C ASP A 204 19.52 10.67 2.36
N ILE A 205 19.07 11.34 3.42
CA ILE A 205 18.60 10.68 4.65
C ILE A 205 17.40 9.77 4.37
N PHE A 206 16.46 10.18 3.51
CA PHE A 206 15.29 9.36 3.16
C PHE A 206 15.69 8.07 2.42
N HIS A 207 16.57 8.19 1.42
CA HIS A 207 17.11 7.03 0.69
C HIS A 207 17.95 6.13 1.59
N TYR A 208 18.79 6.72 2.43
CA TYR A 208 19.58 6.02 3.43
C TYR A 208 18.69 5.17 4.36
N VAL A 209 17.62 5.75 4.91
CA VAL A 209 16.65 5.01 5.74
C VAL A 209 16.08 3.83 4.95
N TYR A 210 15.69 4.03 3.69
CA TYR A 210 15.13 2.97 2.87
C TYR A 210 16.13 1.83 2.64
N ALA A 211 17.41 2.13 2.39
CA ALA A 211 18.48 1.13 2.26
C ALA A 211 18.71 0.36 3.55
N VAL A 212 18.87 1.04 4.70
CA VAL A 212 19.10 0.38 5.99
C VAL A 212 17.93 -0.57 6.33
N LEU A 213 16.70 -0.16 6.05
CA LEU A 213 15.52 -1.01 6.23
C LEU A 213 15.51 -2.25 5.32
N HIS A 214 16.29 -2.27 4.23
CA HIS A 214 16.50 -3.43 3.36
C HIS A 214 17.74 -4.26 3.73
N HIS A 215 18.65 -3.71 4.52
CA HIS A 215 19.93 -4.35 4.83
C HIS A 215 19.74 -5.67 5.61
N PRO A 216 20.27 -6.81 5.14
CA PRO A 216 20.03 -8.11 5.76
C PRO A 216 20.60 -8.20 7.18
N GLN A 217 21.83 -7.72 7.40
CA GLN A 217 22.43 -7.69 8.74
C GLN A 217 21.62 -6.84 9.72
N TYR A 218 21.04 -5.70 9.29
CA TYR A 218 20.18 -4.89 10.13
C TYR A 218 18.91 -5.66 10.52
N ARG A 219 18.24 -6.26 9.53
CA ARG A 219 17.02 -7.05 9.76
C ARG A 219 17.26 -8.24 10.68
N GLU A 220 18.41 -8.91 10.55
CA GLU A 220 18.80 -10.03 11.40
C GLU A 220 19.17 -9.57 12.81
N ARG A 221 20.09 -8.61 12.93
CA ARG A 221 20.59 -8.09 14.20
C ARG A 221 19.49 -7.51 15.08
N TYR A 222 18.51 -6.83 14.48
CA TYR A 222 17.42 -6.17 15.19
C TYR A 222 16.07 -6.89 15.06
N ALA A 223 16.04 -8.16 14.63
CA ALA A 223 14.81 -8.89 14.36
C ALA A 223 13.78 -8.87 15.53
N GLU A 224 14.25 -9.01 16.77
CA GLU A 224 13.38 -8.96 17.95
C GLU A 224 12.89 -7.54 18.27
N ASN A 225 13.72 -6.52 18.05
CA ASN A 225 13.33 -5.12 18.21
C ASN A 225 12.29 -4.72 17.18
N LEU A 226 12.47 -5.11 15.92
CA LEU A 226 11.57 -4.80 14.80
C LEU A 226 10.17 -5.42 14.94
N LYS A 227 10.00 -6.44 15.81
CA LYS A 227 8.68 -6.98 16.17
C LYS A 227 7.96 -6.13 17.23
N ARG A 228 8.73 -5.45 18.10
CA ARG A 228 8.23 -4.83 19.34
C ARG A 228 8.23 -3.30 19.31
N ASN A 229 9.02 -2.70 18.44
CA ASN A 229 9.22 -1.26 18.33
C ASN A 229 9.30 -0.84 16.86
N LEU A 230 9.09 0.45 16.61
CA LEU A 230 9.41 1.03 15.30
C LEU A 230 10.92 0.92 15.01
N PRO A 231 11.33 0.86 13.74
CA PRO A 231 12.74 0.77 13.37
C PRO A 231 13.54 1.98 13.90
N HIS A 232 14.62 1.71 14.62
CA HIS A 232 15.65 2.71 14.90
C HIS A 232 16.76 2.55 13.87
N ILE A 233 17.11 3.65 13.21
CA ILE A 233 18.06 3.64 12.10
C ILE A 233 19.44 4.03 12.67
N PRO A 234 20.44 3.14 12.62
CA PRO A 234 21.81 3.51 12.99
C PRO A 234 22.32 4.63 12.09
N LEU A 235 23.26 5.43 12.59
CA LEU A 235 24.04 6.36 11.79
C LEU A 235 25.42 5.72 11.57
N LEU A 236 25.73 5.34 10.33
CA LEU A 236 26.99 4.66 10.01
C LEU A 236 28.16 5.65 10.08
N PRO A 237 29.29 5.32 10.73
CA PRO A 237 30.38 6.27 10.90
C PRO A 237 31.18 6.53 9.61
N GLN A 238 31.22 5.56 8.70
CA GLN A 238 31.96 5.67 7.44
C GLN A 238 31.13 6.42 6.39
N HIS A 239 31.68 7.53 5.87
CA HIS A 239 31.04 8.31 4.81
C HIS A 239 30.79 7.49 3.54
N GLU A 240 31.71 6.58 3.18
CA GLU A 240 31.54 5.70 2.01
C GLU A 240 30.33 4.76 2.16
N GLU A 241 30.15 4.15 3.34
CA GLU A 241 29.01 3.26 3.60
C GLU A 241 27.68 4.03 3.60
N PHE A 242 27.67 5.25 4.15
CA PHE A 242 26.52 6.16 4.06
C PHE A 242 26.17 6.44 2.60
N THR A 243 27.15 6.85 1.78
CA THR A 243 26.94 7.14 0.36
C THR A 243 26.46 5.92 -0.42
N ASN A 244 27.00 4.73 -0.15
CA ASN A 244 26.52 3.47 -0.73
C ASN A 244 25.06 3.19 -0.37
N CYS A 245 24.67 3.40 0.89
CA CYS A 245 23.27 3.31 1.32
C CYS A 245 22.37 4.31 0.58
N VAL A 246 22.81 5.57 0.43
CA VAL A 246 22.04 6.59 -0.29
C VAL A 246 21.81 6.18 -1.75
N CYS A 247 22.87 5.78 -2.46
CA CYS A 247 22.80 5.38 -3.86
C CYS A 247 21.88 4.17 -4.06
N ILE A 248 22.09 3.09 -3.29
CA ILE A 248 21.30 1.86 -3.42
C ILE A 248 19.86 2.08 -2.94
N GLY A 249 19.67 2.85 -1.87
CA GLY A 249 18.35 3.20 -1.35
C GLY A 249 17.52 3.98 -2.37
N LYS A 250 18.14 4.89 -3.10
CA LYS A 250 17.52 5.61 -4.22
C LYS A 250 17.14 4.67 -5.36
N GLU A 251 18.04 3.78 -5.78
CA GLU A 251 17.78 2.84 -6.86
C GLU A 251 16.65 1.85 -6.50
N LEU A 252 16.65 1.33 -5.27
CA LEU A 252 15.56 0.52 -4.72
C LEU A 252 14.24 1.29 -4.69
N MET A 253 14.26 2.55 -4.28
CA MET A 253 13.04 3.38 -4.21
C MET A 253 12.43 3.57 -5.60
N GLU A 254 13.28 3.86 -6.59
CA GLU A 254 12.87 4.14 -7.96
C GLU A 254 12.31 2.88 -8.63
N LEU A 255 12.95 1.74 -8.40
CA LEU A 255 12.47 0.43 -8.86
C LEU A 255 11.09 0.10 -8.29
N HIS A 256 10.90 0.29 -6.99
CA HIS A 256 9.65 -0.07 -6.31
C HIS A 256 8.49 0.88 -6.60
N LEU A 257 8.75 2.18 -6.78
CA LEU A 257 7.72 3.16 -7.17
C LEU A 257 7.19 2.91 -8.57
N ASN A 258 8.09 2.54 -9.49
CA ASN A 258 7.80 2.38 -10.91
C ASN A 258 7.69 0.90 -11.30
N TYR A 259 7.25 0.03 -10.39
CA TYR A 259 7.15 -1.41 -10.62
C TYR A 259 6.28 -1.75 -11.84
N GLU A 260 5.26 -0.95 -12.13
CA GLU A 260 4.40 -1.11 -13.31
C GLU A 260 5.07 -0.66 -14.60
N GLN A 261 6.20 0.06 -14.55
CA GLN A 261 6.96 0.52 -15.72
C GLN A 261 8.28 -0.24 -15.88
N ALA A 262 8.58 -1.19 -14.98
CA ALA A 262 9.78 -2.02 -15.09
C ALA A 262 9.80 -2.79 -16.42
N LYS A 263 10.99 -3.16 -16.87
CA LYS A 263 11.14 -4.05 -18.03
C LYS A 263 10.55 -5.42 -17.70
N GLU A 264 9.79 -5.97 -18.63
CA GLU A 264 9.21 -7.32 -18.47
C GLU A 264 10.31 -8.38 -18.49
N TYR A 265 10.28 -9.28 -17.50
CA TYR A 265 11.13 -10.46 -17.49
C TYR A 265 10.75 -11.36 -18.67
N PRO A 266 11.73 -11.91 -19.43
CA PRO A 266 11.45 -12.65 -20.66
C PRO A 266 10.93 -14.07 -20.36
N LEU A 267 9.67 -14.17 -19.95
CA LEU A 267 8.98 -15.43 -19.73
C LEU A 267 8.62 -16.12 -21.06
N ALA A 268 8.70 -17.45 -21.09
CA ALA A 268 8.26 -18.23 -22.23
C ALA A 268 6.74 -18.46 -22.15
N TRP A 269 6.01 -18.04 -23.17
CA TRP A 269 4.56 -18.22 -23.23
C TRP A 269 4.25 -19.59 -23.80
N GLN A 270 3.48 -20.36 -23.04
CA GLN A 270 3.02 -21.69 -23.42
C GLN A 270 1.51 -21.62 -23.59
N GLU A 271 1.08 -21.62 -24.86
CA GLU A 271 -0.32 -21.57 -25.23
C GLU A 271 -0.90 -22.97 -25.38
N ASN A 272 -2.13 -23.17 -24.91
CA ASN A 272 -2.89 -24.39 -25.14
C ASN A 272 -3.76 -24.23 -26.40
N GLU A 273 -3.29 -24.78 -27.52
CA GLU A 273 -3.97 -24.70 -28.83
C GLU A 273 -5.34 -25.42 -28.87
N GLN A 274 -5.70 -26.18 -27.83
CA GLN A 274 -6.98 -26.89 -27.76
C GLN A 274 -8.15 -26.01 -27.29
N VAL A 275 -7.87 -24.81 -26.80
CA VAL A 275 -8.88 -23.86 -26.29
C VAL A 275 -8.72 -22.49 -26.96
N THR A 276 -9.82 -21.75 -27.04
CA THR A 276 -9.77 -20.36 -27.55
C THR A 276 -8.94 -19.50 -26.59
N PHE A 277 -7.99 -18.75 -27.16
CA PHE A 277 -7.14 -17.86 -26.39
C PHE A 277 -7.95 -16.73 -25.74
N ASP A 278 -7.69 -16.47 -24.46
CA ASP A 278 -8.30 -15.42 -23.65
C ASP A 278 -7.26 -14.84 -22.67
N TRP A 279 -7.18 -13.52 -22.56
CA TRP A 279 -6.32 -12.85 -21.58
C TRP A 279 -6.88 -12.88 -20.16
N ARG A 280 -8.18 -13.19 -20.01
CA ARG A 280 -8.90 -13.07 -18.76
C ARG A 280 -8.30 -13.95 -17.66
N VAL A 281 -8.01 -13.29 -16.54
CA VAL A 281 -7.56 -13.93 -15.31
C VAL A 281 -8.76 -14.19 -14.40
N THR A 282 -9.06 -15.46 -14.16
CA THR A 282 -10.02 -15.83 -13.11
C THR A 282 -9.30 -16.10 -11.79
N LYS A 283 -8.31 -17.01 -11.80
CA LYS A 283 -7.49 -17.34 -10.64
C LYS A 283 -6.19 -18.02 -11.08
N MET A 284 -5.09 -17.29 -10.95
CA MET A 284 -3.76 -17.80 -11.30
C MET A 284 -3.26 -18.82 -10.29
N LYS A 285 -2.31 -19.66 -10.70
CA LYS A 285 -1.64 -20.64 -9.84
C LYS A 285 -0.15 -20.73 -10.20
N LEU A 286 0.69 -20.92 -9.20
CA LEU A 286 2.07 -21.39 -9.41
C LEU A 286 2.06 -22.89 -9.63
N THR A 287 2.94 -23.34 -10.52
CA THR A 287 3.33 -24.75 -10.61
C THR A 287 3.98 -25.22 -9.31
N PRO A 288 3.91 -26.52 -8.97
CA PRO A 288 4.47 -27.05 -7.72
C PRO A 288 5.98 -26.77 -7.53
N ASP A 289 6.74 -26.74 -8.64
CA ASP A 289 8.18 -26.43 -8.65
C ASP A 289 8.49 -24.93 -8.72
N LYS A 290 7.45 -24.08 -8.79
CA LYS A 290 7.52 -22.61 -8.89
C LYS A 290 8.27 -22.09 -10.11
N THR A 291 8.35 -22.85 -11.20
CA THR A 291 9.04 -22.43 -12.43
C THR A 291 8.12 -21.79 -13.47
N ALA A 292 6.81 -21.86 -13.26
CA ALA A 292 5.80 -21.28 -14.14
C ALA A 292 4.54 -20.79 -13.41
N VAL A 293 3.87 -19.78 -13.97
CA VAL A 293 2.55 -19.29 -13.55
C VAL A 293 1.51 -19.72 -14.57
N VAL A 294 0.55 -20.54 -14.13
CA VAL A 294 -0.66 -20.85 -14.91
C VAL A 294 -1.61 -19.67 -14.76
N VAL A 295 -1.82 -18.92 -15.85
CA VAL A 295 -2.66 -17.71 -15.85
C VAL A 295 -4.13 -18.10 -15.91
N ASN A 296 -4.46 -18.98 -16.85
CA ASN A 296 -5.78 -19.56 -17.09
C ASN A 296 -5.62 -20.88 -17.88
N GLU A 297 -6.69 -21.38 -18.51
CA GLU A 297 -6.67 -22.64 -19.28
C GLU A 297 -5.87 -22.54 -20.59
N CYS A 298 -5.76 -21.34 -21.17
CA CYS A 298 -5.10 -21.13 -22.46
C CYS A 298 -3.64 -20.71 -22.34
N LEU A 299 -3.21 -20.09 -21.23
CA LEU A 299 -1.89 -19.49 -21.10
C LEU A 299 -1.16 -19.91 -19.82
N THR A 300 0.06 -20.42 -19.98
CA THR A 300 1.04 -20.60 -18.92
C THR A 300 2.32 -19.81 -19.22
N LEU A 301 2.82 -19.09 -18.22
CA LEU A 301 4.04 -18.30 -18.30
C LEU A 301 5.19 -19.06 -17.62
N ALA A 302 6.05 -19.69 -18.42
CA ALA A 302 7.18 -20.49 -17.95
C ALA A 302 8.49 -19.69 -17.87
N GLY A 303 9.48 -20.24 -17.15
CA GLY A 303 10.79 -19.62 -16.99
C GLY A 303 10.88 -18.61 -15.84
N VAL A 304 10.01 -18.77 -14.82
CA VAL A 304 10.08 -17.95 -13.60
C VAL A 304 11.37 -18.28 -12.84
N PRO A 305 12.26 -17.30 -12.60
CA PRO A 305 13.51 -17.54 -11.88
C PRO A 305 13.22 -17.73 -10.39
N LEU A 306 13.75 -18.82 -9.78
CA LEU A 306 13.52 -19.11 -8.35
C LEU A 306 14.02 -17.99 -7.41
N GLU A 307 15.01 -17.20 -7.86
CA GLU A 307 15.52 -16.03 -7.14
C GLU A 307 14.43 -14.99 -6.84
N CYS A 308 13.41 -14.83 -7.68
CA CYS A 308 12.35 -13.83 -7.44
C CYS A 308 11.57 -14.08 -6.14
N PHE A 309 11.57 -15.32 -5.63
CA PHE A 309 10.88 -15.67 -4.38
C PHE A 309 11.67 -15.28 -3.13
N GLN A 310 12.93 -14.86 -3.25
CA GLN A 310 13.73 -14.37 -2.13
C GLN A 310 13.25 -12.98 -1.67
N TYR A 311 12.73 -12.16 -2.58
CA TYR A 311 12.16 -10.87 -2.23
C TYR A 311 10.75 -11.04 -1.63
N ARG A 312 10.68 -10.99 -0.31
CA ARG A 312 9.44 -11.17 0.47
C ARG A 312 8.98 -9.89 1.13
N LEU A 313 7.67 -9.67 1.08
CA LEU A 313 6.96 -8.61 1.78
C LEU A 313 5.95 -9.27 2.71
N GLY A 314 6.35 -9.40 3.97
CA GLY A 314 5.60 -10.15 4.97
C GLY A 314 5.67 -11.65 4.68
N SER A 315 4.52 -12.30 4.62
CA SER A 315 4.41 -13.76 4.51
C SER A 315 4.52 -14.29 3.08
N ARG A 316 4.64 -13.42 2.06
CA ARG A 316 4.61 -13.80 0.64
C ARG A 316 5.73 -13.12 -0.14
N ALA A 317 6.20 -13.78 -1.19
CA ALA A 317 7.02 -13.15 -2.22
C ALA A 317 6.19 -12.13 -3.02
N ALA A 318 6.86 -11.18 -3.68
CA ALA A 318 6.21 -10.20 -4.53
C ALA A 318 5.31 -10.82 -5.62
N LEU A 319 5.80 -11.86 -6.30
CA LEU A 319 5.00 -12.60 -7.31
C LEU A 319 3.80 -13.32 -6.68
N GLU A 320 3.96 -13.89 -5.49
CA GLU A 320 2.87 -14.56 -4.77
C GLU A 320 1.77 -13.57 -4.35
N TRP A 321 2.09 -12.29 -4.14
CA TRP A 321 1.08 -11.24 -3.96
C TRP A 321 0.27 -10.98 -5.23
N ILE A 322 0.90 -10.93 -6.41
CA ILE A 322 0.19 -10.77 -7.67
C ILE A 322 -0.78 -11.92 -7.90
N ILE A 323 -0.34 -13.15 -7.71
CA ILE A 323 -1.19 -14.35 -7.87
C ILE A 323 -2.38 -14.36 -6.90
N ASP A 324 -2.14 -13.92 -5.66
CA ASP A 324 -3.17 -13.90 -4.62
C ASP A 324 -4.21 -12.78 -4.82
N GLN A 325 -3.81 -11.65 -5.40
CA GLN A 325 -4.67 -10.46 -5.46
C GLN A 325 -5.38 -10.29 -6.80
N TYR A 326 -4.74 -10.66 -7.90
CA TYR A 326 -5.33 -10.58 -9.23
C TYR A 326 -6.12 -11.86 -9.51
N GLN A 327 -7.26 -11.99 -8.84
CA GLN A 327 -8.27 -13.02 -9.07
C GLN A 327 -9.68 -12.42 -8.98
N VAL A 328 -10.63 -12.97 -9.74
CA VAL A 328 -12.04 -12.60 -9.63
C VAL A 328 -12.57 -13.14 -8.30
N THR A 329 -13.19 -12.26 -7.52
CA THR A 329 -13.79 -12.63 -6.23
C THR A 329 -15.19 -12.06 -6.10
N THR A 330 -16.06 -12.76 -5.39
CA THR A 330 -17.42 -12.28 -5.06
C THR A 330 -17.63 -12.44 -3.57
N ASP A 331 -17.98 -11.35 -2.87
CA ASP A 331 -18.35 -11.44 -1.47
C ASP A 331 -19.74 -12.08 -1.33
N LYS A 332 -19.83 -13.12 -0.50
CA LYS A 332 -21.07 -13.90 -0.36
C LYS A 332 -22.21 -13.14 0.32
N ARG A 333 -21.91 -12.13 1.14
CA ARG A 333 -22.93 -11.40 1.91
C ARG A 333 -23.50 -10.24 1.13
N SER A 334 -22.64 -9.47 0.47
CA SER A 334 -23.06 -8.32 -0.33
C SER A 334 -23.38 -8.66 -1.79
N GLY A 335 -22.87 -9.79 -2.30
CA GLY A 335 -22.96 -10.14 -3.72
C GLY A 335 -22.03 -9.31 -4.61
N ILE A 336 -21.18 -8.46 -4.03
CA ILE A 336 -20.28 -7.59 -4.78
C ILE A 336 -19.14 -8.42 -5.37
N GLU A 337 -19.02 -8.37 -6.69
CA GLU A 337 -17.87 -8.88 -7.44
C GLU A 337 -16.74 -7.84 -7.49
N ASN A 338 -15.50 -8.30 -7.42
CA ASN A 338 -14.29 -7.52 -7.66
C ASN A 338 -13.45 -8.24 -8.72
N ASP A 339 -13.35 -7.62 -9.89
CA ASP A 339 -12.72 -8.21 -11.08
C ASP A 339 -11.46 -7.40 -11.46
N PRO A 340 -10.26 -7.99 -11.42
CA PRO A 340 -9.02 -7.31 -11.78
C PRO A 340 -8.83 -7.07 -13.29
N ASN A 341 -9.64 -7.70 -14.14
CA ASN A 341 -9.46 -7.65 -15.58
C ASN A 341 -9.82 -6.28 -16.15
N ARG A 342 -9.03 -5.82 -17.11
CA ARG A 342 -9.12 -4.50 -17.72
C ARG A 342 -9.52 -4.63 -19.18
N LEU A 343 -10.72 -4.15 -19.52
CA LEU A 343 -11.19 -4.15 -20.92
C LEU A 343 -10.40 -3.17 -21.80
N ASP A 344 -9.79 -2.14 -21.19
CA ASP A 344 -8.93 -1.17 -21.87
C ASP A 344 -7.50 -1.68 -22.11
N ASP A 345 -7.08 -2.72 -21.39
CA ASP A 345 -5.74 -3.29 -21.45
C ASP A 345 -5.73 -4.74 -20.95
N GLU A 346 -6.20 -5.65 -21.79
CA GLU A 346 -6.44 -7.05 -21.44
C GLU A 346 -5.15 -7.77 -20.98
N GLN A 347 -4.00 -7.36 -21.51
CA GLN A 347 -2.69 -7.93 -21.20
C GLN A 347 -2.06 -7.36 -19.92
N TYR A 348 -2.68 -6.37 -19.27
CA TYR A 348 -2.10 -5.67 -18.12
C TYR A 348 -1.54 -6.63 -17.06
N ILE A 349 -2.33 -7.63 -16.66
CA ILE A 349 -1.95 -8.56 -15.58
C ILE A 349 -0.77 -9.43 -16.01
N VAL A 350 -0.78 -9.95 -17.24
CA VAL A 350 0.31 -10.78 -17.78
C VAL A 350 1.62 -10.01 -17.83
N ARG A 351 1.61 -8.76 -18.32
CA ARG A 351 2.79 -7.91 -18.31
C ARG A 351 3.23 -7.60 -16.89
N LEU A 352 2.30 -7.31 -15.97
CA LEU A 352 2.60 -7.03 -14.58
C LEU A 352 3.35 -8.18 -13.89
N ILE A 353 3.01 -9.44 -14.17
CA ILE A 353 3.75 -10.62 -13.68
C ILE A 353 5.23 -10.51 -14.07
N GLY A 354 5.51 -10.32 -15.37
CA GLY A 354 6.87 -10.18 -15.87
C GLY A 354 7.62 -8.99 -15.25
N ARG A 355 6.95 -7.86 -15.06
CA ARG A 355 7.52 -6.65 -14.44
C ARG A 355 7.86 -6.87 -12.95
N VAL A 356 6.97 -7.50 -12.20
CA VAL A 356 7.18 -7.79 -10.77
C VAL A 356 8.28 -8.84 -10.57
N ILE A 357 8.43 -9.80 -11.49
CA ILE A 357 9.57 -10.73 -11.46
C ILE A 357 10.89 -9.96 -11.63
N THR A 358 10.99 -9.07 -12.63
CA THR A 358 12.17 -8.21 -12.81
C THR A 358 12.46 -7.39 -11.56
N VAL A 359 11.44 -6.71 -11.01
CA VAL A 359 11.57 -5.94 -9.76
C VAL A 359 12.10 -6.81 -8.64
N SER A 360 11.60 -8.03 -8.49
CA SER A 360 12.04 -8.95 -7.43
C SER A 360 13.51 -9.34 -7.58
N VAL A 361 13.94 -9.72 -8.78
CA VAL A 361 15.33 -10.14 -9.06
C VAL A 361 16.30 -8.96 -8.89
N GLU A 362 15.98 -7.79 -9.44
CA GLU A 362 16.82 -6.60 -9.29
C GLU A 362 16.87 -6.13 -7.83
N THR A 363 15.77 -6.22 -7.07
CA THR A 363 15.79 -5.93 -5.64
C THR A 363 16.72 -6.87 -4.88
N VAL A 364 16.69 -8.18 -5.14
CA VAL A 364 17.61 -9.14 -4.51
C VAL A 364 19.07 -8.81 -4.83
N LYS A 365 19.37 -8.50 -6.09
CA LYS A 365 20.70 -8.07 -6.52
C LYS A 365 21.17 -6.81 -5.79
N LEU A 366 20.33 -5.78 -5.70
CA LEU A 366 20.65 -4.54 -4.98
C LEU A 366 20.85 -4.77 -3.48
N ILE A 367 20.05 -5.64 -2.86
CA ILE A 367 20.24 -6.04 -1.46
C ILE A 367 21.58 -6.77 -1.26
N ASN A 368 21.98 -7.63 -2.20
CA ASN A 368 23.25 -8.34 -2.13
C ASN A 368 24.44 -7.38 -2.28
N ILE A 369 24.34 -6.40 -3.19
CA ILE A 369 25.35 -5.33 -3.33
C ILE A 369 25.43 -4.51 -2.03
N LEU A 370 24.28 -4.13 -1.47
CA LEU A 370 24.21 -3.39 -0.21
C LEU A 370 24.89 -4.14 0.93
N ALA A 371 24.62 -5.44 1.07
CA ALA A 371 25.19 -6.28 2.11
C ALA A 371 26.71 -6.48 2.00
N GLN A 372 27.28 -6.31 0.80
CA GLN A 372 28.72 -6.35 0.57
C GLN A 372 29.39 -5.00 0.81
N ALA A 373 28.69 -3.92 0.50
CA ALA A 373 29.22 -2.55 0.54
C ALA A 373 29.10 -1.87 1.92
N VAL A 374 28.31 -2.44 2.83
CA VAL A 374 27.94 -1.82 4.11
C VAL A 374 27.93 -2.88 5.22
N THR A 375 28.41 -2.52 6.41
CA THR A 375 28.36 -3.39 7.60
C THR A 375 27.57 -2.72 8.72
N ILE A 376 26.60 -3.42 9.32
CA ILE A 376 25.68 -2.84 10.34
C ILE A 376 25.74 -3.52 11.70
#